data_AF-A0A820LCR5-F1
#
_entry.id   AF-A0A820LCR5-F1
#
_cell.length_a   1.000
_cell.length_b   1.000
_cell.length_c   1.000
_cell.angle_alpha   90.00
_cell.angle_beta   90.00
_cell.angle_gamma   90.00
#
_symmetry.space_group_name_H-M   'P 1'
#
loop_
_entity.id
_entity.type
_entity.pdbx_description
1 polymer ?
#
loop_
_entity_poly.entity_id
_entity_poly.type
_entity_poly.pdbx_seq_one_letter_code
_entity_poly.pdbx_strand_id
1 'polypeptide(L)'
;MEEYSIAAQIWKLSSIDMCELARNSVLMSGHSDQVKKAWLGQQYKEPGLSGNNICRSNVPNIRIAYRYEVLCEELQLIKLAHHNRQGVIFFFCFI
;
A
#
# COMPACT_ATOMS: atom_id res chain seq x y z
N MET A 1 -5.79 -21.38 1.05
CA MET A 1 -5.38 -21.47 2.47
C MET A 1 -4.02 -22.13 2.60
N GLU A 2 -3.79 -23.28 1.95
CA GLU A 2 -2.53 -24.02 2.05
C GLU A 2 -1.27 -23.21 1.69
N GLU A 3 -1.28 -22.50 0.56
CA GLU A 3 -0.15 -21.65 0.13
C GLU A 3 0.20 -20.57 1.16
N TYR A 4 -0.83 -19.93 1.72
CA TYR A 4 -0.70 -18.90 2.75
C TYR A 4 -0.13 -19.48 4.06
N SER A 5 -0.51 -20.71 4.43
CA SER A 5 0.02 -21.38 5.62
C SER A 5 1.51 -21.70 5.48
N ILE A 6 1.93 -22.20 4.30
CA ILE A 6 3.34 -22.50 4.01
C ILE A 6 4.17 -21.22 4.00
N ALA A 7 3.68 -20.18 3.31
CA ALA A 7 4.30 -18.86 3.25
C ALA A 7 4.50 -18.26 4.66
N ALA A 8 3.48 -18.34 5.51
CA ALA A 8 3.55 -17.83 6.87
C ALA A 8 4.64 -18.52 7.70
N GLN A 9 4.80 -19.83 7.54
CA GLN A 9 5.83 -20.60 8.25
C GLN A 9 7.24 -20.25 7.74
N ILE A 10 7.43 -20.16 6.42
CA ILE A 10 8.74 -19.89 5.82
C ILE A 10 9.21 -18.47 6.13
N TRP A 11 8.34 -17.48 5.97
CA TRP A 11 8.69 -16.06 6.14
C TRP A 11 8.37 -15.50 7.52
N LYS A 12 7.92 -16.35 8.45
CA LYS A 12 7.55 -15.97 9.83
C LYS A 12 6.53 -14.83 9.85
N LEU A 13 5.51 -14.91 8.98
CA LEU A 13 4.48 -13.88 8.87
C LEU A 13 3.55 -13.92 10.08
N SER A 14 3.27 -12.76 10.65
CA SER A 14 2.26 -12.61 11.69
C SER A 14 0.85 -12.67 11.10
N SER A 15 -0.16 -12.81 11.97
CA SER A 15 -1.57 -12.73 11.55
C SER A 15 -1.90 -11.39 10.87
N ILE A 16 -1.27 -10.30 11.32
CA ILE A 16 -1.44 -8.97 10.72
C ILE A 16 -0.87 -8.95 9.30
N ASP A 17 0.31 -9.55 9.08
CA ASP A 17 0.92 -9.62 7.75
C ASP A 17 0.05 -10.42 6.77
N MET A 18 -0.55 -11.51 7.25
CA MET A 18 -1.47 -12.33 6.47
C MET A 18 -2.77 -11.59 6.12
N CYS A 19 -3.33 -10.83 7.06
CA CYS A 19 -4.49 -9.99 6.81
C CYS A 19 -4.19 -8.85 5.84
N GLU A 20 -3.00 -8.24 5.93
CA GLU A 20 -2.55 -7.20 5.01
C GLU A 20 -2.38 -7.76 3.58
N LEU A 21 -1.76 -8.93 3.45
CA LEU A 21 -1.66 -9.65 2.19
C LEU A 21 -3.04 -9.94 1.59
N ALA A 22 -3.96 -10.51 2.39
CA ALA A 22 -5.31 -10.83 1.94
C ALA A 22 -6.07 -9.57 1.47
N ARG A 23 -5.98 -8.47 2.22
CA ARG A 23 -6.55 -7.16 1.84
C ARG A 23 -6.02 -6.71 0.48
N ASN A 24 -4.71 -6.78 0.28
CA ASN A 24 -4.08 -6.33 -0.97
C ASN A 24 -4.45 -7.24 -2.15
N SER A 25 -4.59 -8.55 -1.94
CA SER A 25 -5.10 -9.48 -2.95
C SER A 25 -6.51 -9.09 -3.42
N VAL A 26 -7.41 -8.72 -2.50
CA VAL A 26 -8.75 -8.24 -2.85
C VAL A 26 -8.68 -6.93 -3.63
N LEU A 27 -7.82 -5.99 -3.24
CA LEU A 27 -7.64 -4.72 -3.94
C LEU A 27 -7.20 -4.93 -5.39
N MET A 28 -6.21 -5.80 -5.62
CA MET A 28 -5.63 -6.11 -6.93
C MET A 28 -6.49 -7.02 -7.80
N SER A 29 -7.43 -7.76 -7.21
CA SER A 29 -8.31 -8.67 -7.95
C SER A 29 -9.21 -7.97 -8.98
N GLY A 30 -9.72 -8.73 -9.94
CA GLY A 30 -10.70 -8.26 -10.93
C GLY A 30 -12.16 -8.24 -10.43
N HIS A 31 -12.43 -8.40 -9.13
CA HIS A 31 -13.80 -8.44 -8.60
C HIS A 31 -14.54 -7.09 -8.76
N SER A 32 -15.88 -7.17 -8.81
CA SER A 32 -16.72 -5.98 -8.92
C SER A 32 -16.57 -5.06 -7.70
N ASP A 33 -16.80 -3.76 -7.92
CA ASP A 33 -16.73 -2.73 -6.88
C ASP A 33 -17.66 -3.03 -5.68
N GLN A 34 -18.83 -3.59 -5.95
CA GLN A 34 -19.80 -4.00 -4.92
C GLN A 34 -19.23 -5.09 -4.00
N VAL A 35 -18.57 -6.10 -4.57
CA VAL A 35 -17.93 -7.18 -3.80
C VAL A 35 -16.78 -6.62 -2.97
N LYS A 36 -15.93 -5.77 -3.57
CA LYS A 36 -14.81 -5.14 -2.84
C LYS A 36 -15.31 -4.26 -1.69
N LYS A 37 -16.40 -3.50 -1.87
CA LYS A 37 -17.03 -2.72 -0.80
C LYS A 37 -17.59 -3.59 0.31
N ALA A 38 -18.18 -4.74 -0.02
CA ALA A 38 -18.70 -5.67 0.97
C ALA A 38 -17.58 -6.29 1.83
N TRP A 39 -16.42 -6.58 1.22
CA TRP A 39 -15.29 -7.21 1.89
C TRP A 39 -14.38 -6.24 2.63
N LEU A 40 -14.11 -5.05 2.08
CA LEU A 40 -13.13 -4.10 2.61
C LEU A 40 -13.75 -2.84 3.23
N GLY A 41 -15.02 -2.55 2.93
CA GLY A 41 -15.73 -1.35 3.34
C GLY A 41 -15.96 -0.36 2.20
N GLN A 42 -16.90 0.57 2.39
CA GLN A 42 -17.31 1.53 1.35
C GLN A 42 -16.16 2.45 0.89
N GLN A 43 -15.26 2.81 1.81
CA GLN A 43 -14.17 3.76 1.59
C GLN A 43 -12.87 3.09 1.11
N TYR A 44 -12.89 1.82 0.66
CA TYR A 44 -11.67 1.06 0.37
C TYR A 44 -10.71 1.68 -0.67
N LYS A 45 -11.19 2.65 -1.47
CA LYS A 45 -10.40 3.39 -2.48
C LYS A 45 -9.64 4.59 -1.90
N GLU A 46 -10.01 5.05 -0.72
CA GLU A 46 -9.37 6.19 -0.09
C GLU A 46 -7.92 5.82 0.30
N PRO A 47 -6.96 6.73 0.13
CA PRO A 47 -5.57 6.48 0.49
C PRO A 47 -5.38 6.43 2.01
N GLY A 48 -4.36 5.67 2.44
CA GLY A 48 -3.95 5.59 3.82
C GLY A 48 -5.03 5.06 4.77
N LEU A 49 -5.14 5.69 5.94
CA LEU A 49 -6.04 5.30 7.02
C LEU A 49 -7.52 5.37 6.65
N SER A 50 -7.90 6.37 5.87
CA SER A 50 -9.29 6.63 5.49
C SER A 50 -9.92 5.46 4.72
N GLY A 51 -9.10 4.68 4.01
CA GLY A 51 -9.55 3.50 3.26
C GLY A 51 -9.42 2.17 3.99
N ASN A 52 -9.13 2.18 5.30
CA ASN A 52 -9.06 0.97 6.10
C ASN A 52 -10.23 0.85 7.08
N ASN A 53 -10.99 -0.24 6.95
CA ASN A 53 -11.96 -0.63 7.95
C ASN A 53 -11.42 -1.85 8.72
N ILE A 54 -10.91 -1.61 9.93
CA ILE A 54 -10.29 -2.66 10.77
C ILE A 54 -11.25 -3.85 11.00
N CYS A 55 -12.54 -3.59 11.21
CA CYS A 55 -13.54 -4.64 11.44
C CYS A 55 -13.73 -5.59 10.24
N ARG A 56 -13.24 -5.18 9.06
CA ARG A 56 -13.33 -5.94 7.81
C ARG A 56 -11.99 -6.53 7.39
N SER A 57 -10.92 -5.73 7.45
CA SER A 57 -9.59 -6.14 7.00
C SER A 57 -8.76 -6.84 8.08
N ASN A 58 -9.07 -6.63 9.36
CA ASN A 58 -8.26 -7.04 10.51
C ASN A 58 -6.81 -6.51 10.49
N VAL A 59 -6.53 -5.47 9.69
CA VAL A 59 -5.24 -4.79 9.66
C VAL A 59 -5.33 -3.55 10.55
N PRO A 60 -4.47 -3.39 11.57
CA PRO A 60 -4.47 -2.21 12.42
C PRO A 60 -4.20 -0.91 11.65
N ASN A 61 -4.84 0.17 12.07
CA ASN A 61 -4.64 1.48 11.45
C ASN A 61 -3.18 1.95 11.47
N ILE A 62 -2.47 1.76 12.59
CA ILE A 62 -1.05 2.13 12.69
C ILE A 62 -0.19 1.50 11.59
N ARG A 63 -0.49 0.25 11.20
CA ARG A 63 0.21 -0.46 10.12
C ARG A 63 -0.04 0.23 8.78
N ILE A 64 -1.30 0.55 8.46
CA ILE A 64 -1.66 1.22 7.21
C ILE A 64 -1.13 2.66 7.16
N ALA A 65 -1.15 3.39 8.29
CA ALA A 65 -0.59 4.73 8.41
C ALA A 65 0.90 4.72 8.06
N TYR A 66 1.67 3.85 8.71
CA TYR A 66 3.10 3.72 8.46
C TYR A 66 3.41 3.39 6.99
N ARG A 67 2.68 2.44 6.39
CA ARG A 67 2.84 2.11 4.96
C ARG A 67 2.60 3.31 4.05
N TYR A 68 1.60 4.11 4.38
CA TYR A 68 1.23 5.29 3.59
C TYR A 68 2.22 6.43 3.76
N GLU A 69 2.66 6.70 4.99
CA GLU A 69 3.68 7.71 5.30
C GLU A 69 4.99 7.42 4.57
N VAL A 70 5.50 6.20 4.67
CA VAL A 70 6.72 5.78 3.97
C VAL A 70 6.58 5.92 2.45
N LEU A 71 5.44 5.51 1.88
CA LEU A 71 5.18 5.68 0.44
C LEU A 71 5.21 7.16 0.03
N CYS A 72 4.59 8.04 0.81
CA CYS A 72 4.59 9.48 0.54
C CYS A 72 6.00 10.06 0.61
N GLU A 73 6.80 9.66 1.60
CA GLU A 73 8.20 10.06 1.75
C GLU A 73 9.04 9.60 0.55
N GLU A 74 8.95 8.33 0.17
CA GLU A 74 9.67 7.77 -1.00
C GLU A 74 9.30 8.51 -2.30
N LEU A 75 8.01 8.77 -2.51
CA LEU A 75 7.54 9.54 -3.66
C LEU A 75 8.07 10.99 -3.65
N GLN A 76 8.16 11.61 -2.47
CA GLN A 76 8.73 12.95 -2.33
C GLN A 76 10.22 12.95 -2.69
N LEU A 77 10.98 11.95 -2.24
CA LEU A 77 12.40 11.80 -2.60
C LEU A 77 12.59 11.65 -4.12
N ILE A 78 11.75 10.85 -4.78
CA ILE A 78 11.79 10.68 -6.24
C ILE A 78 11.47 12.00 -6.95
N LYS A 79 10.45 12.75 -6.50
CA LYS A 79 10.09 14.05 -7.07
C LYS A 79 11.22 15.07 -6.94
N LEU A 80 11.87 15.12 -5.78
CA LEU A 80 13.02 16.00 -5.55
C LEU A 80 14.22 15.61 -6.43
N ALA A 81 14.54 14.32 -6.51
CA ALA A 81 15.60 13.82 -7.37
C ALA A 81 15.35 14.13 -8.86
N HIS A 82 14.10 13.99 -9.32
CA HIS A 82 13.70 14.35 -10.67
C HIS A 82 13.85 15.86 -10.94
N HIS A 83 13.40 16.71 -10.01
CA HIS A 83 13.55 18.16 -10.14
C HIS A 83 15.02 18.60 -10.14
N ASN A 84 15.84 18.05 -9.25
CA ASN A 84 17.28 18.31 -9.23
C ASN A 84 17.97 17.89 -10.53
N ARG A 85 17.58 16.74 -11.12
CA ARG A 85 18.11 16.30 -12.43
C ARG A 85 17.76 17.27 -13.55
N GLN A 86 16.56 17.85 -13.56
CA GLN A 86 16.19 18.90 -14.51
C GLN A 86 16.99 20.19 -14.32
N GLY A 87 17.29 20.56 -13.07
CA GLY A 87 18.16 21.69 -12.74
C GLY A 87 19.62 21.50 -13.21
N VAL A 88 20.17 20.29 -13.11
CA VAL A 88 21.52 19.97 -13.62
C VAL A 88 21.57 19.98 -15.15
N ILE A 89 20.53 19.50 -15.83
CA ILE A 89 20.41 19.59 -17.30
C ILE A 89 20.32 21.06 -17.76
N PHE A 90 19.59 21.91 -17.02
CA PHE A 90 19.56 23.35 -17.29
C PHE A 90 20.93 24.01 -17.10
N PHE A 91 21.71 23.60 -16.11
CA PHE A 91 23.06 24.14 -15.88
C PHE A 91 24.06 23.74 -16.97
N PHE A 92 23.93 22.54 -17.55
CA PHE A 92 24.76 22.07 -18.66
C PHE A 92 24.34 22.61 -20.04
N CYS A 93 23.13 23.15 -20.18
CA CYS A 93 22.66 23.72 -21.46
C CYS A 93 22.91 25.23 -21.58
N PHE A 94 23.47 25.88 -20.54
CA PHE A 94 23.80 27.30 -20.49
C PHE A 94 25.32 27.58 -20.33
N ILE A 95 26.17 26.57 -20.47
CA ILE A 95 27.63 26.68 -20.67
C ILE A 95 27.93 26.14 -22.07
#